data_AF-A0A817ILG8-F1
#
_entry.id   AF-A0A817ILG8-F1
#
_cell.length_a   1.000
_cell.length_b   1.000
_cell.length_c   1.000
_cell.angle_alpha   90.00
_cell.angle_beta   90.00
_cell.angle_gamma   90.00
#
_symmetry.space_group_name_H-M   'P 1'
#
loop_
_entity.id
_entity.type
_entity.pdbx_description
1 polymer ?
#
loop_
_entity_poly.entity_id
_entity_poly.type
_entity_poly.pdbx_seq_one_letter_code
_entity_poly.pdbx_strand_id
1 'polypeptide(L)'
;MSSESNPVTKNQPIVFEPVICGGISKPRPVTEEDLNIWDMYKQHLEKKIQDQFKVPTSHKLKPVQVATQVVAGMNYFFKVLHMITTDYYSY
;
A
#
# COMPACT_ATOMS: atom_id res chain seq x y z
N MET A 1 -21.57 -13.79 -25.00
CA MET A 1 -21.44 -12.62 -25.91
C MET A 1 -20.84 -11.52 -25.04
N SER A 2 -19.52 -11.33 -25.00
CA SER A 2 -18.71 -10.56 -25.99
C SER A 2 -19.37 -9.22 -26.28
N SER A 3 -18.77 -8.05 -26.14
CA SER A 3 -17.41 -7.56 -25.88
C SER A 3 -17.63 -6.03 -25.74
N GLU A 4 -16.80 -5.23 -25.08
CA GLU A 4 -15.74 -4.49 -25.78
C GLU A 4 -15.05 -3.55 -24.79
N SER A 5 -13.73 -3.65 -24.78
CA SER A 5 -12.79 -2.65 -24.30
C SER A 5 -13.07 -1.29 -24.92
N ASN A 6 -13.11 -0.23 -24.10
CA ASN A 6 -12.95 1.13 -24.60
C ASN A 6 -11.79 1.84 -23.87
N PRO A 7 -11.08 2.71 -24.58
CA PRO A 7 -9.63 2.84 -24.51
C PRO A 7 -9.21 3.93 -23.53
N VAL A 8 -7.98 3.78 -23.02
CA VAL A 8 -7.27 4.83 -22.28
C VAL A 8 -7.21 6.10 -23.12
N THR A 9 -8.08 7.06 -22.85
CA THR A 9 -8.10 8.38 -23.49
C THR A 9 -6.95 9.21 -22.94
N LYS A 10 -5.93 9.38 -23.79
CA LYS A 10 -4.66 10.10 -23.57
C LYS A 10 -4.76 11.62 -23.29
N ASN A 11 -5.86 12.15 -22.75
CA ASN A 11 -6.05 13.60 -22.57
C ASN A 11 -6.86 13.96 -21.31
N GLN A 12 -6.59 13.35 -20.15
CA GLN A 12 -7.03 13.99 -18.91
C GLN A 12 -6.02 15.10 -18.56
N PRO A 13 -6.45 16.35 -18.35
CA PRO A 13 -5.56 17.39 -17.86
C PRO A 13 -4.98 16.89 -16.55
N ILE A 14 -3.64 16.88 -16.45
CA ILE A 14 -2.97 16.57 -15.19
C ILE A 14 -3.31 17.74 -14.26
N VAL A 15 -4.36 17.56 -13.44
CA VAL A 15 -4.70 18.52 -12.40
C VAL A 15 -3.61 18.38 -11.34
N PHE A 16 -2.56 19.18 -11.49
CA PHE A 16 -1.58 19.39 -10.44
C PHE A 16 -2.27 20.17 -9.32
N GLU A 17 -3.00 19.46 -8.44
CA GLU A 17 -3.36 20.03 -7.15
C GLU A 17 -2.03 20.43 -6.47
N PRO A 18 -1.84 21.70 -6.09
CA PRO A 18 -0.58 22.14 -5.51
C PRO A 18 -0.35 21.32 -4.23
N VAL A 19 0.78 20.61 -4.19
CA VAL A 19 1.15 19.81 -3.04
C VAL A 19 1.58 20.77 -1.93
N ILE A 20 0.65 21.12 -1.05
CA ILE A 20 0.92 22.00 0.08
C ILE A 20 1.79 21.24 1.09
N CYS A 21 2.93 21.79 1.50
CA CYS A 21 3.75 21.22 2.57
C CYS A 21 2.89 21.00 3.83
N GLY A 22 2.91 19.79 4.37
CA GLY A 22 2.06 19.36 5.49
C GLY A 22 0.68 18.81 5.08
N GLY A 23 0.24 18.99 3.84
CA GLY A 23 -1.00 18.42 3.32
C GLY A 23 -0.85 16.93 2.96
N ILE A 24 -1.83 16.11 3.37
CA ILE A 24 -1.91 14.69 2.98
C ILE A 24 -2.71 14.58 1.68
N SER A 25 -2.16 13.90 0.68
CA SER A 25 -2.83 13.65 -0.59
C SER A 25 -4.01 12.69 -0.45
N LYS A 26 -4.93 12.72 -1.42
CA LYS A 26 -6.05 11.77 -1.46
C LYS A 26 -5.50 10.35 -1.66
N PRO A 27 -6.06 9.32 -0.99
CA PRO A 27 -5.64 7.94 -1.20
C PRO A 27 -5.79 7.52 -2.67
N ARG A 28 -4.72 6.97 -3.23
CA ARG A 28 -4.66 6.47 -4.61
C ARG A 28 -4.21 5.00 -4.65
N PRO A 29 -4.46 4.28 -5.75
CA PRO A 29 -3.88 2.96 -5.96
C PRO A 29 -2.35 3.01 -5.90
N VAL A 30 -1.76 1.92 -5.44
CA VAL A 30 -0.32 1.74 -5.30
C VAL A 30 0.30 1.62 -6.69
N THR A 31 1.34 2.40 -6.95
CA THR A 31 2.15 2.35 -8.19
C THR A 31 3.43 1.54 -7.98
N GLU A 32 4.18 1.28 -9.04
CA GLU A 32 5.47 0.55 -8.96
C GLU A 32 6.50 1.26 -8.08
N GLU A 33 6.55 2.60 -8.11
CA GLU A 33 7.44 3.38 -7.24
C GLU A 33 7.09 3.20 -5.76
N ASP A 34 5.79 3.19 -5.44
CA ASP A 34 5.34 2.97 -4.07
C ASP A 34 5.62 1.53 -3.61
N LEU A 35 5.57 0.54 -4.52
CA LEU A 35 5.92 -0.85 -4.23
C LEU A 35 7.40 -1.00 -3.88
N ASN A 36 8.28 -0.27 -4.56
CA ASN A 36 9.71 -0.28 -4.23
C ASN A 36 9.95 0.25 -2.80
N ILE A 37 9.26 1.33 -2.43
CA ILE A 37 9.34 1.88 -1.07
C ILE A 37 8.74 0.89 -0.07
N TRP A 38 7.60 0.29 -0.38
CA TRP A 38 7.00 -0.76 0.45
C TRP A 38 7.96 -1.92 0.70
N ASP A 39 8.63 -2.41 -0.34
CA ASP A 39 9.56 -3.55 -0.25
C ASP A 39 10.78 -3.27 0.62
N MET A 40 11.24 -2.01 0.71
CA MET A 40 12.30 -1.61 1.64
C MET A 40 11.88 -1.73 3.11
N TYR A 41 10.58 -1.55 3.42
CA TYR A 41 10.08 -1.49 4.80
C TYR A 41 9.30 -2.72 5.25
N LYS A 42 8.82 -3.58 4.33
CA LYS A 42 7.99 -4.74 4.67
C LYS A 42 8.61 -5.67 5.71
N GLN A 43 9.93 -5.90 5.64
CA GLN A 43 10.64 -6.77 6.57
C GLN A 43 10.62 -6.24 8.00
N HIS A 44 10.74 -4.92 8.19
CA HIS A 44 10.63 -4.29 9.50
C HIS A 44 9.21 -4.39 10.06
N LEU A 45 8.20 -4.32 9.19
CA LEU A 45 6.79 -4.47 9.55
C LEU A 45 6.47 -5.91 9.96
N GLU A 46 6.91 -6.90 9.20
CA GLU A 46 6.73 -8.32 9.50
C GLU A 46 7.36 -8.70 10.85
N LYS A 47 8.57 -8.21 11.13
CA LYS A 47 9.21 -8.43 12.43
C LYS A 47 8.41 -7.81 13.59
N LYS A 48 7.96 -6.56 13.46
CA LYS A 48 7.13 -5.90 14.48
C LYS A 48 5.80 -6.62 14.72
N ILE A 49 5.18 -7.14 13.67
CA ILE A 49 3.93 -7.92 13.77
C ILE A 49 4.21 -9.24 14.48
N GLN A 50 5.28 -9.96 14.12
CA GLN A 50 5.65 -11.21 14.79
C GLN A 50 5.94 -11.01 16.28
N ASP A 51 6.60 -9.90 16.65
CA ASP A 51 6.85 -9.55 18.05
C ASP A 51 5.53 -9.28 18.81
N GLN A 52 4.50 -8.79 18.11
CA GLN A 52 3.18 -8.49 18.68
C GLN A 52 2.31 -9.75 18.84
N PHE A 53 2.33 -10.64 17.85
CA PHE A 53 1.56 -11.89 17.86
C PHE A 53 2.45 -13.03 18.36
N LYS A 54 2.34 -13.37 19.65
CA LYS A 54 3.11 -14.44 20.34
C LYS A 54 2.83 -15.87 19.84
N VAL A 55 2.19 -16.02 18.68
CA VAL A 55 1.72 -17.29 18.11
C VAL A 55 2.36 -17.44 16.73
N PRO A 56 2.86 -18.64 16.36
CA PRO A 56 3.31 -18.89 15.00
C PRO A 56 2.13 -18.70 14.04
N THR A 57 2.15 -17.58 13.32
CA THR A 57 1.10 -17.20 12.37
C THR A 57 1.78 -16.78 11.07
N SER A 58 1.26 -17.27 9.95
CA SER A 58 1.72 -16.83 8.64
C SER A 58 1.08 -15.49 8.33
N HIS A 59 1.89 -14.46 8.19
CA HIS A 59 1.44 -13.10 7.88
C HIS A 59 1.75 -12.77 6.43
N LYS A 60 0.71 -12.44 5.65
CA LYS A 60 0.88 -11.90 4.30
C LYS A 60 0.33 -10.48 4.25
N LEU A 61 1.21 -9.53 3.93
CA LEU A 61 0.90 -8.12 3.83
C LEU A 61 0.87 -7.68 2.37
N LYS A 62 -0.22 -7.05 1.94
CA LYS A 62 -0.35 -6.50 0.58
C LYS A 62 -0.79 -5.04 0.63
N PRO A 63 0.00 -4.07 0.15
CA PRO A 63 -0.43 -2.68 0.06
C PRO A 63 -1.54 -2.55 -1.00
N VAL A 64 -2.60 -1.83 -0.67
CA VAL A 64 -3.78 -1.64 -1.54
C VAL A 64 -4.00 -0.19 -1.94
N GLN A 65 -3.65 0.76 -1.07
CA GLN A 65 -3.73 2.20 -1.34
C GLN A 65 -2.58 2.92 -0.67
N VAL A 66 -2.23 4.08 -1.18
CA VAL A 66 -1.21 4.96 -0.63
C VAL A 66 -1.70 6.41 -0.62
N ALA A 67 -1.38 7.13 0.45
CA ALA A 67 -1.44 8.59 0.52
C ALA A 67 -0.06 9.11 0.89
N THR A 68 0.27 10.32 0.46
CA THR A 68 1.59 10.93 0.63
C THR A 68 1.46 12.29 1.27
N GLN A 69 2.48 12.70 2.03
CA GLN A 69 2.55 14.03 2.62
C GLN A 69 3.96 14.58 2.46
N VAL A 70 4.06 15.77 1.88
CA VAL A 70 5.33 16.48 1.76
C VAL A 70 5.65 17.15 3.09
N VAL A 71 6.84 16.88 3.63
CA VAL A 71 7.40 17.45 4.87
C VAL A 71 8.86 17.82 4.62
N ALA A 72 9.74 17.78 5.62
CA ALA A 72 11.20 17.73 5.39
C ALA A 72 11.58 16.34 4.84
N GLY A 73 11.13 16.03 3.63
CA GLY A 73 11.09 14.69 3.04
C GLY A 73 9.67 14.33 2.60
N MET A 74 9.38 13.03 2.52
CA MET A 74 8.05 12.54 2.10
C MET A 74 7.59 11.41 3.02
N ASN A 75 6.43 11.60 3.65
CA ASN A 75 5.76 10.53 4.39
C ASN A 75 4.88 9.73 3.42
N TYR A 76 4.87 8.40 3.61
CA TYR A 76 4.01 7.48 2.88
C TYR A 76 3.08 6.77 3.86
N PHE A 77 1.78 6.84 3.58
CA PHE A 77 0.72 6.20 4.36
C PHE A 77 0.11 5.07 3.54
N PHE A 78 0.54 3.84 3.80
CA PHE A 78 0.01 2.66 3.13
C PHE A 78 -1.20 2.11 3.86
N LYS A 79 -2.28 1.87 3.12
CA LYS A 79 -3.34 0.96 3.53
C LYS A 79 -2.92 -0.44 3.11
N VAL A 80 -2.89 -1.36 4.06
CA VAL A 80 -2.37 -2.72 3.86
C VAL A 80 -3.47 -3.72 4.17
N LEU A 81 -3.66 -4.66 3.26
CA LEU A 81 -4.47 -5.84 3.52
C LEU A 81 -3.58 -6.86 4.23
N HIS A 82 -3.98 -7.24 5.45
CA HIS A 82 -3.28 -8.20 6.29
C HIS A 82 -4.05 -9.51 6.28
N MET A 83 -3.47 -10.54 5.64
CA MET A 83 -3.98 -11.90 5.74
C MET A 83 -3.21 -12.61 6.84
N ILE A 84 -3.95 -13.14 7.82
CA ILE A 84 -3.40 -13.95 8.90
C ILE A 84 -3.91 -15.36 8.69
N THR A 85 -2.98 -16.31 8.67
CA THR A 85 -3.30 -17.73 8.67
C THR A 85 -2.75 -18.33 9.95
N THR A 86 -3.65 -18.82 10.79
CA THR A 86 -3.26 -19.54 12.01
C THR A 86 -3.18 -21.01 11.67
N ASP A 87 -1.99 -21.59 11.76
CA ASP A 87 -1.80 -23.02 11.54
C ASP A 87 -2.32 -23.77 12.77
N TYR A 88 -3.65 -23.98 12.83
CA TYR A 88 -4.25 -24.93 13.75
C TYR A 88 -3.91 -26.34 13.27
N TYR A 89 -2.95 -26.97 13.92
CA TYR A 89 -2.81 -28.43 13.84
C TYR A 89 -4.04 -29.07 14.48
N SER A 90 -4.85 -29.73 13.66
CA SER A 90 -5.78 -30.77 14.10
C SER A 90 -4.95 -31.94 14.61
N TYR A 91 -4.99 -32.18 15.92
CA TYR A 91 -4.61 -33.46 16.52
C TYR A 91 -5.73 -34.48 16.35
#